data_AF-A0A4U3JZB6-F1
#
_entry.id   AF-A0A4U3JZB6-F1
#
_cell.length_a   1.000
_cell.length_b   1.000
_cell.length_c   1.000
_cell.angle_alpha   90.00
_cell.angle_beta   90.00
_cell.angle_gamma   90.00
#
_symmetry.space_group_name_H-M   'P 1'
#
loop_
_entity.id
_entity.type
_entity.pdbx_description
1 polymer ?
#
loop_
_entity_poly.entity_id
_entity_poly.type
_entity_poly.pdbx_seq_one_letter_code
_entity_poly.pdbx_strand_id
1 'polypeptide(L)'
;GDFPYYQTYQSKFGPSEWLKPATDDTLKKLPSKGIKNILIVAPGFVVDCLETIEELEHENRNYFLENGGEFYKYVHPFNGDIEFAKLVKDIISL
;
A
#
# COMPACT_ATOMS: atom_id res chain seq x y z
N GLY A 1 17.18 2.31 -7.24
CA GLY A 1 17.82 3.37 -6.44
C GLY A 1 17.56 3.07 -4.99
N ASP A 2 18.45 3.50 -4.11
CA ASP A 2 18.29 3.30 -2.66
C ASP A 2 17.29 4.32 -2.11
N PHE A 3 16.00 3.98 -2.21
CA PHE A 3 14.93 4.74 -1.58
C PHE A 3 14.61 4.13 -0.21
N PRO A 4 14.46 4.93 0.85
CA PRO A 4 14.00 4.40 2.14
C PRO A 4 12.59 3.82 1.97
N TYR A 5 12.37 2.61 2.48
CA TYR A 5 11.07 1.95 2.44
C TYR A 5 10.63 1.50 3.83
N TYR A 6 9.31 1.39 4.00
CA TYR A 6 8.67 0.84 5.18
C TYR A 6 7.82 -0.35 4.76
N GLN A 7 7.81 -1.40 5.58
CA GLN A 7 6.88 -2.51 5.43
C GLN A 7 5.86 -2.44 6.57
N THR A 8 4.58 -2.38 6.20
CA THR A 8 3.43 -2.28 7.10
C THR A 8 2.35 -3.27 6.68
N TYR A 9 1.34 -3.45 7.53
CA TYR A 9 0.24 -4.39 7.32
C TYR A 9 -1.10 -3.68 7.44
N GLN A 10 -2.06 -4.00 6.58
CA GLN A 10 -3.37 -3.36 6.49
C GLN A 10 -4.52 -4.37 6.69
N SER A 11 -5.76 -3.89 6.57
CA SER A 11 -6.98 -4.71 6.55
C SER A 11 -7.14 -5.57 7.80
N LYS A 12 -6.84 -4.99 8.97
CA LYS A 12 -7.08 -5.62 10.27
C LYS A 12 -8.58 -5.86 10.46
N PHE A 13 -8.97 -7.10 10.73
CA PHE A 13 -10.35 -7.47 11.02
C PHE A 13 -10.51 -8.13 12.40
N GLY A 14 -11.52 -7.70 13.15
CA GLY A 14 -11.85 -8.28 14.45
C GLY A 14 -10.86 -7.92 15.58
N PRO A 15 -11.08 -8.46 16.80
CA PRO A 15 -10.41 -8.02 18.02
C PRO A 15 -9.03 -8.66 18.26
N SER A 16 -8.71 -9.73 17.53
CA SER A 16 -7.44 -10.46 17.70
C SER A 16 -6.21 -9.60 17.42
N GLU A 17 -5.04 -10.08 17.83
CA GLU A 17 -3.77 -9.42 17.46
C GLU A 17 -3.43 -9.69 15.99
N TRP A 18 -2.97 -8.65 15.29
CA TRP A 18 -2.57 -8.69 13.89
C TRP A 18 -1.10 -8.29 13.74
N LEU A 19 -0.55 -8.54 12.56
CA LEU A 19 0.82 -8.14 12.20
C LEU A 19 1.02 -6.63 12.35
N LYS A 20 2.22 -6.26 12.79
CA LYS A 20 2.64 -4.87 13.04
C LYS A 20 3.92 -4.59 12.23
N PRO A 21 4.16 -3.33 11.83
CA PRO A 21 3.34 -2.14 12.12
C PRO A 21 2.09 -2.04 11.25
N ALA A 22 0.99 -1.49 11.79
CA ALA A 22 -0.23 -1.22 11.04
C ALA A 22 -0.03 -0.04 10.08
N THR A 23 -0.57 -0.13 8.86
CA THR A 23 -0.41 0.87 7.80
C THR A 23 -1.00 2.23 8.21
N ASP A 24 -2.22 2.24 8.73
CA ASP A 24 -2.91 3.47 9.13
C ASP A 24 -2.16 4.22 10.24
N ASP A 25 -1.74 3.51 11.29
CA ASP A 25 -0.96 4.03 12.40
C ASP A 25 0.39 4.57 11.93
N THR A 26 1.01 3.91 10.96
CA THR A 26 2.29 4.34 10.39
C THR A 26 2.12 5.64 9.62
N LEU A 27 1.11 5.70 8.74
CA LEU A 27 0.84 6.86 7.90
C LEU A 27 0.49 8.12 8.70
N LYS A 28 -0.25 7.99 9.81
CA LYS A 28 -0.51 9.11 10.74
C LYS A 28 0.78 9.66 11.37
N LYS A 29 1.82 8.84 11.54
CA LYS A 29 3.07 9.21 12.24
C LYS A 29 4.20 9.69 11.32
N LEU A 30 4.22 9.29 10.04
CA LEU A 30 5.32 9.65 9.13
C LEU A 30 5.50 11.17 8.95
N PRO A 31 4.43 11.98 8.78
CA PRO A 31 4.58 13.42 8.59
C PRO A 31 5.25 14.14 9.76
N SER A 32 5.06 13.71 11.01
CA SER A 32 5.69 14.33 12.19
C SER A 32 7.19 14.01 12.28
N LYS A 33 7.64 13.00 11.54
CA LYS A 33 9.06 12.64 11.37
C LYS A 33 9.72 13.35 10.17
N GLY A 34 9.01 14.28 9.53
CA GLY A 34 9.50 15.00 8.35
C GLY A 34 9.33 14.24 7.02
N ILE A 35 8.70 13.07 7.02
CA ILE A 35 8.40 12.32 5.80
C ILE A 35 7.07 12.81 5.24
N LYS A 36 7.14 13.70 4.26
CA LYS A 36 5.99 14.43 3.70
C LYS A 36 5.54 13.94 2.33
N ASN A 37 6.35 13.12 1.66
CA ASN A 37 6.09 12.65 0.31
C ASN A 37 6.29 11.13 0.26
N ILE A 38 5.24 10.39 -0.11
CA ILE A 38 5.30 8.92 -0.14
C ILE A 38 4.64 8.33 -1.38
N LEU A 39 5.13 7.14 -1.74
CA LEU A 39 4.47 6.21 -2.66
C LEU A 39 4.03 4.99 -1.85
N ILE A 40 2.83 4.49 -2.13
CA ILE A 40 2.31 3.25 -1.57
C ILE A 40 2.21 2.19 -2.66
N VAL A 41 2.79 1.03 -2.40
CA VAL A 41 2.70 -0.17 -3.22
C VAL A 41 2.15 -1.31 -2.34
N ALA A 42 1.29 -2.15 -2.92
CA ALA A 42 0.68 -3.27 -2.22
C ALA A 42 0.99 -4.59 -2.94
N PRO A 43 2.22 -5.13 -2.84
CA PRO A 43 2.63 -6.31 -3.60
C PRO A 43 1.86 -7.60 -3.22
N GLY A 44 1.09 -7.58 -2.13
CA GLY A 44 0.16 -8.66 -1.78
C GLY A 44 -1.10 -8.70 -2.67
N PHE A 45 -1.33 -7.67 -3.48
CA PHE A 45 -2.45 -7.57 -4.41
C PHE A 45 -1.93 -7.46 -5.84
N VAL A 46 -2.53 -8.23 -6.75
CA VAL A 46 -2.20 -8.23 -8.18
C VAL A 46 -3.30 -7.57 -9.03
N VAL A 47 -4.46 -7.29 -8.41
CA VAL A 47 -5.62 -6.62 -9.00
C VAL A 47 -6.18 -5.68 -7.94
N ASP A 48 -6.76 -4.55 -8.38
CA ASP A 48 -7.48 -3.65 -7.50
C ASP A 48 -8.77 -4.28 -6.97
N CYS A 49 -9.03 -4.07 -5.69
CA CYS A 49 -10.20 -4.55 -4.97
C CYS A 49 -10.64 -3.51 -3.95
N LEU A 50 -11.60 -3.86 -3.09
CA LEU A 50 -12.12 -2.95 -2.07
C LEU A 50 -11.00 -2.50 -1.12
N GLU A 51 -10.16 -3.45 -0.69
CA GLU A 51 -9.04 -3.23 0.22
C GLU A 51 -7.95 -2.33 -0.37
N THR A 52 -7.84 -2.21 -1.69
CA THR A 52 -6.88 -1.28 -2.31
C THR A 52 -7.50 0.08 -2.59
N ILE A 53 -8.68 0.13 -3.21
CA ILE A 53 -9.30 1.40 -3.62
C ILE A 53 -9.78 2.18 -2.40
N GLU A 54 -10.56 1.55 -1.52
CA GLU A 54 -11.12 2.27 -0.37
C GLU A 54 -10.06 2.48 0.72
N GLU A 55 -9.34 1.43 1.12
CA GLU A 55 -8.39 1.59 2.23
C GLU A 55 -7.12 2.35 1.80
N LEU A 56 -6.45 1.98 0.69
CA LEU A 56 -5.18 2.60 0.30
C LEU A 56 -5.36 3.91 -0.46
N GLU A 57 -6.20 3.95 -1.48
CA GLU A 57 -6.32 5.14 -2.33
C GLU A 57 -7.12 6.26 -1.64
N HIS A 58 -8.09 5.89 -0.80
CA HIS A 58 -8.95 6.85 -0.12
C HIS A 58 -8.60 7.07 1.37
N GLU A 59 -8.83 6.10 2.25
CA GLU A 59 -8.74 6.30 3.71
C GLU A 59 -7.32 6.61 4.18
N ASN A 60 -6.34 5.79 3.79
CA ASN A 60 -4.95 5.94 4.16
C ASN A 60 -4.32 7.20 3.57
N ARG A 61 -4.75 7.60 2.37
CA ARG A 61 -4.40 8.89 1.78
C ARG A 61 -4.85 10.04 2.67
N ASN A 62 -6.10 10.01 3.13
CA ASN A 62 -6.64 11.03 4.02
C ASN A 62 -5.87 11.07 5.34
N TYR A 63 -5.61 9.91 5.97
CA TYR A 63 -4.82 9.85 7.21
C TYR A 63 -3.43 10.51 7.07
N PHE A 64 -2.72 10.25 5.97
CA PHE A 64 -1.41 10.84 5.74
C PHE A 64 -1.48 12.36 5.55
N LEU A 65 -2.41 12.83 4.71
CA LEU A 65 -2.54 14.26 4.38
C LEU A 65 -3.06 15.08 5.56
N GLU A 66 -4.04 14.57 6.32
CA GLU A 66 -4.58 15.23 7.51
C GLU A 66 -3.55 15.36 8.64
N ASN A 67 -2.57 14.46 8.70
CA ASN A 67 -1.47 14.55 9.66
C ASN A 67 -0.29 15.41 9.14
N GLY A 68 -0.50 16.14 8.04
CA GLY A 68 0.45 17.10 7.49
C GLY A 68 1.40 16.51 6.46
N GLY A 69 1.05 15.40 5.83
CA GLY A 69 1.70 14.94 4.59
C GLY A 69 1.37 15.88 3.42
N GLU A 70 2.23 15.92 2.41
CA GLU A 70 2.12 16.83 1.26
C GLU A 70 1.84 16.08 -0.04
N PHE A 71 2.48 14.93 -0.23
CA PHE A 71 2.29 14.08 -1.41
C PHE A 71 2.06 12.63 -1.03
N TYR A 72 0.98 12.09 -1.57
CA TYR A 72 0.60 10.68 -1.44
C TYR A 72 0.20 10.16 -2.80
N LYS A 73 0.77 9.03 -3.20
CA LYS A 73 0.31 8.30 -4.39
C LYS A 73 0.30 6.81 -4.14
N TYR A 74 -0.87 6.21 -4.30
CA TYR A 74 -1.02 4.77 -4.44
C TYR A 74 -0.63 4.36 -5.87
N VAL A 75 0.13 3.29 -5.98
CA VAL A 75 0.53 2.68 -7.24
C VAL A 75 -0.33 1.44 -7.46
N HIS A 76 -1.23 1.54 -8.43
CA HIS A 76 -2.11 0.43 -8.82
C HIS A 76 -1.32 -0.83 -9.18
N PRO A 77 -1.86 -2.02 -8.90
CA PRO A 77 -1.23 -3.28 -9.20
C PRO A 77 -1.37 -3.57 -10.71
N PHE A 78 -0.92 -4.76 -11.12
CA PHE A 78 -0.85 -5.15 -12.53
C PHE A 78 -2.21 -5.13 -13.24
N ASN A 79 -3.31 -5.44 -12.55
CA ASN A 79 -4.65 -5.46 -13.13
C ASN A 79 -4.69 -6.29 -14.44
N GLY A 80 -5.09 -5.70 -15.56
CA GLY A 80 -5.16 -6.35 -16.87
C GLY A 80 -3.85 -6.34 -17.67
N ASP A 81 -2.71 -6.10 -17.03
CA ASP A 81 -1.41 -6.02 -17.70
C ASP A 81 -1.03 -7.36 -18.38
N ILE A 82 -0.71 -7.28 -19.67
CA ILE A 82 -0.41 -8.45 -20.51
C ILE A 82 0.94 -9.08 -20.17
N GLU A 83 1.92 -8.31 -19.71
CA GLU A 83 3.22 -8.84 -19.32
C GLU A 83 3.10 -9.61 -17.99
N PHE A 84 2.26 -9.15 -17.07
CA PHE A 84 1.93 -9.92 -15.88
C PHE A 84 1.22 -11.24 -16.21
N ALA A 85 0.27 -11.24 -17.16
CA ALA A 85 -0.37 -12.46 -17.62
C ALA A 85 0.63 -13.45 -18.26
N LYS A 86 1.61 -12.96 -19.03
CA LYS A 86 2.70 -13.77 -19.57
C LYS A 86 3.58 -14.36 -18.47
N LEU A 87 3.95 -13.56 -17.46
CA LEU A 87 4.71 -14.03 -16.31
C LEU A 87 3.99 -15.17 -15.57
N VAL A 88 2.68 -15.02 -15.33
CA VAL A 88 1.88 -16.07 -14.69
C VAL A 88 1.84 -17.34 -15.54
N LYS A 89 1.68 -17.20 -16.87
CA LYS A 89 1.75 -18.34 -17.80
C LYS A 89 3.11 -19.05 -17.71
N ASP A 90 4.21 -18.30 -17.67
CA ASP A 90 5.55 -18.87 -17.58
C ASP A 90 5.74 -19.62 -16.26
N ILE A 91 5.26 -19.08 -15.13
CA ILE A 91 5.30 -19.76 -13.82
C ILE A 91 4.52 -21.10 -13.84
N ILE A 92 3.34 -21.13 -14.47
CA ILE A 92 2.51 -22.35 -14.56
C ILE A 92 3.13 -23.40 -15.50
N SER A 93 3.95 -22.96 -16.45
CA SER A 93 4.57 -23.85 -17.46
C SER A 93 5.90 -24.47 -17.00
N LEU A 94 6.35 -24.16 -15.78
CA LEU A 94 7.47 -24.82 -15.11
C LEU A 94 7.03 -26.18 -14.52
#